data_AF-C6H5I6-F1
#
_entry.id   AF-C6H5I6-F1
#
_cell.length_a   1.000
_cell.length_b   1.000
_cell.length_c   1.000
_cell.angle_alpha   90.00
_cell.angle_beta   90.00
_cell.angle_gamma   90.00
#
_symmetry.space_group_name_H-M   'P 1'
#
loop_
_entity.id
_entity.type
_entity.pdbx_description
1 polymer ?
#
loop_
_entity_poly.entity_id
_entity_poly.type
_entity_poly.pdbx_seq_one_letter_code
_entity_poly.pdbx_strand_id
1 'polypeptide(L)'
;MDAAAKEQRFLPPQFVSRQSALEASQFQKSLLKRHHLRLAPFAPFAPVLQLPFWLAFMESIRSMSGWQPGLLAILQQWFNPDGVKAQIPVEPSLSSQGALWFPDLMAADPLGVLPVAISVLMFTHITWGSKVSKMKDLPKLVSQGNLQGIFSWAIQRIFQAMSIWIAPTLLYSEAPAALSIYWLSTTCVAIVQSRLLKKYMPTPNVPKACVKRTIVSIATGSTIPVTFTSAFHGDGILFPLHSAVEGPRGVFGLFAGLSLHQKTPRSARQLTGYRSGIA
;
A
#
# COMPACT_ATOMS: atom_id res chain seq x y z
N MET A 1 30.88 10.56 -7.76
CA MET A 1 31.42 9.23 -8.15
C MET A 1 32.46 9.31 -9.27
N ASP A 2 32.66 10.49 -9.86
CA ASP A 2 33.38 10.65 -11.13
C ASP A 2 34.90 10.45 -11.05
N ALA A 3 35.53 10.70 -9.89
CA ALA A 3 36.97 10.52 -9.72
C ALA A 3 37.37 9.02 -9.66
N ALA A 4 36.63 8.19 -8.94
CA ALA A 4 36.93 6.76 -8.80
C ALA A 4 36.62 5.95 -10.07
N ALA A 5 35.59 6.36 -10.83
CA ALA A 5 35.28 5.77 -12.13
C ALA A 5 36.37 6.07 -13.18
N LYS A 6 37.01 7.26 -13.09
CA LYS A 6 38.11 7.68 -13.96
C LYS A 6 39.42 6.96 -13.67
N GLU A 7 39.58 6.44 -12.46
CA GLU A 7 40.80 5.77 -11.98
C GLU A 7 40.72 4.23 -12.06
N GLN A 8 39.65 3.66 -12.63
CA GLN A 8 39.40 2.20 -12.72
C GLN A 8 39.57 1.42 -11.40
N ARG A 9 39.44 2.07 -10.24
CA ARG A 9 39.56 1.39 -8.94
C ARG A 9 38.32 0.53 -8.67
N PHE A 10 38.55 -0.71 -8.24
CA PHE A 10 37.49 -1.60 -7.80
C PHE A 10 36.86 -1.05 -6.51
N LEU A 11 35.62 -0.56 -6.61
CA LEU A 11 34.84 -0.16 -5.44
C LEU A 11 34.03 -1.36 -4.94
N PRO A 12 34.08 -1.68 -3.64
CA PRO A 12 33.26 -2.74 -3.09
C PRO A 12 31.77 -2.39 -3.25
N PRO A 13 30.90 -3.37 -3.55
CA PRO A 13 29.49 -3.14 -3.88
C PRO A 13 28.72 -2.44 -2.75
N GLN A 14 29.11 -2.67 -1.49
CA GLN A 14 28.50 -2.03 -0.32
C GLN A 14 28.71 -0.51 -0.28
N PHE A 15 29.88 -0.05 -0.73
CA PHE A 15 30.20 1.37 -0.77
C PHE A 15 29.36 2.08 -1.83
N VAL A 16 29.25 1.46 -3.02
CA VAL A 16 28.43 1.96 -4.13
C VAL A 16 26.94 2.01 -3.75
N SER A 17 26.41 0.98 -3.08
CA SER A 17 25.01 0.98 -2.62
C SER A 17 24.75 2.03 -1.56
N ARG A 18 25.70 2.29 -0.66
CA ARG A 18 25.56 3.31 0.39
C ARG A 18 25.58 4.71 -0.22
N GLN A 19 26.52 4.98 -1.13
CA GLN A 19 26.64 6.29 -1.77
C GLN A 19 25.42 6.59 -2.66
N SER A 20 24.97 5.63 -3.46
CA SER A 20 23.75 5.79 -4.26
C SER A 20 22.49 5.98 -3.41
N ALA A 21 22.37 5.31 -2.26
CA ALA A 21 21.26 5.53 -1.32
C ALA A 21 21.28 6.93 -0.71
N LEU A 22 22.45 7.47 -0.38
CA LEU A 22 22.61 8.83 0.12
C LEU A 22 22.23 9.87 -0.96
N GLU A 23 22.73 9.70 -2.18
CA GLU A 23 22.40 10.56 -3.33
C GLU A 23 20.90 10.50 -3.65
N ALA A 24 20.29 9.32 -3.59
CA ALA A 24 18.83 9.15 -3.76
C ALA A 24 18.03 9.88 -2.67
N SER A 25 18.47 9.80 -1.40
CA SER A 25 17.83 10.50 -0.28
C SER A 25 17.93 12.03 -0.43
N GLN A 26 19.09 12.54 -0.87
CA GLN A 26 19.28 13.96 -1.15
C GLN A 26 18.39 14.42 -2.30
N PHE A 27 18.35 13.65 -3.40
CA PHE A 27 17.49 13.94 -4.55
C PHE A 27 16.00 13.95 -4.16
N GLN A 28 15.56 12.99 -3.35
CA GLN A 28 14.20 12.92 -2.84
C GLN A 28 13.84 14.18 -2.03
N LYS A 29 14.72 14.64 -1.12
CA LYS A 29 14.50 15.89 -0.37
C LYS A 29 14.37 17.11 -1.30
N SER A 30 15.20 17.20 -2.33
CA SER A 30 15.11 18.26 -3.33
C SER A 30 13.80 18.22 -4.12
N LEU A 31 13.32 17.03 -4.49
CA LEU A 31 12.02 16.86 -5.15
C LEU A 31 10.84 17.29 -4.25
N LEU A 32 10.83 16.86 -2.99
CA LEU A 32 9.78 17.25 -2.04
C LEU A 32 9.72 18.77 -1.87
N LYS A 33 10.89 19.42 -1.81
CA LYS A 33 11.00 20.88 -1.71
C LYS A 33 10.47 21.58 -2.98
N ARG A 34 10.77 21.06 -4.17
CA ARG A 34 10.29 21.60 -5.47
C ARG A 34 8.78 21.47 -5.64
N HIS A 35 8.20 20.36 -5.20
CA HIS A 35 6.75 20.11 -5.30
C HIS A 35 5.95 20.67 -4.10
N HIS A 36 6.57 21.48 -3.23
CA HIS A 36 5.94 22.10 -2.06
C HIS A 36 5.22 21.12 -1.10
N LEU A 37 5.62 19.85 -1.08
CA LEU A 37 5.00 18.79 -0.26
C LEU A 37 5.57 18.81 1.17
N ARG A 38 5.22 19.82 1.97
CA ARG A 38 5.69 20.02 3.36
C ARG A 38 5.28 18.91 4.33
N LEU A 39 4.18 18.21 4.05
CA LEU A 39 3.60 17.18 4.93
C LEU A 39 4.13 15.76 4.64
N ALA A 40 4.86 15.56 3.54
CA ALA A 40 5.40 14.26 3.17
C ALA A 40 6.29 13.58 4.24
N PRO A 41 7.15 14.26 5.02
CA PRO A 41 7.87 13.61 6.11
C PRO A 41 6.97 13.18 7.28
N PHE A 42 5.78 13.76 7.42
CA PHE A 42 4.79 13.40 8.44
C PHE A 42 3.85 12.27 8.00
N ALA A 43 3.85 11.90 6.71
CA ALA A 43 3.04 10.81 6.17
C ALA A 43 3.13 9.47 6.95
N PRO A 44 4.30 8.99 7.44
CA PRO A 44 4.35 7.77 8.23
C PRO A 44 3.64 7.87 9.60
N PHE A 45 3.40 9.07 10.11
CA PHE A 45 2.67 9.30 11.36
C PHE A 45 1.15 9.45 11.16
N ALA A 46 0.66 9.44 9.92
CA ALA A 46 -0.77 9.54 9.63
C ALA A 46 -1.64 8.51 10.39
N PRO A 47 -1.23 7.24 10.58
CA PRO A 47 -2.01 6.28 11.36
C PRO A 47 -2.17 6.67 12.83
N VAL A 48 -1.23 7.43 13.42
CA VAL A 48 -1.32 7.87 14.82
C VAL A 48 -2.45 8.86 15.00
N LEU A 49 -2.66 9.75 14.03
CA LEU A 49 -3.78 10.70 14.03
C LEU A 49 -5.14 10.02 13.88
N GLN A 50 -5.20 8.79 13.36
CA GLN A 50 -6.42 8.01 13.24
C GLN A 50 -6.83 7.36 14.58
N LEU A 51 -5.89 7.13 15.50
CA LEU A 51 -6.16 6.40 16.74
C LEU A 51 -7.26 7.02 17.61
N PRO A 52 -7.37 8.35 17.81
CA PRO A 52 -8.44 8.93 18.62
C PRO A 52 -9.84 8.63 18.06
N PHE A 53 -9.98 8.72 16.73
CA PHE A 53 -11.23 8.39 16.05
C PHE A 53 -11.52 6.89 16.18
N TRP A 54 -10.55 6.03 15.86
CA TRP A 54 -10.73 4.58 15.97
C TRP A 54 -11.09 4.16 17.40
N LEU A 55 -10.44 4.73 18.42
CA LEU A 55 -10.73 4.47 19.83
C LEU A 55 -12.14 4.92 20.21
N ALA A 56 -12.57 6.11 19.78
CA ALA A 56 -13.92 6.59 20.05
C ALA A 56 -14.97 5.61 19.48
N PHE A 57 -14.86 5.22 18.21
CA PHE A 57 -15.81 4.28 17.60
C PHE A 57 -15.77 2.88 18.23
N MET A 58 -14.57 2.35 18.48
CA MET A 58 -14.42 1.04 19.11
C MET A 58 -14.98 1.02 20.53
N GLU A 59 -14.75 2.06 21.33
CA GLU A 59 -15.27 2.18 22.69
C GLU A 59 -16.79 2.36 22.69
N SER A 60 -17.33 3.20 21.81
CA SER A 60 -18.78 3.40 21.69
C SER A 60 -19.50 2.10 21.33
N ILE A 61 -19.08 1.39 20.29
CA ILE A 61 -19.74 0.13 19.87
C ILE A 61 -19.60 -0.94 20.96
N ARG A 62 -18.41 -1.05 21.56
CA ARG A 62 -18.15 -1.99 22.65
C ARG A 62 -19.05 -1.71 23.86
N SER A 63 -19.15 -0.46 24.26
CA SER A 63 -19.94 -0.05 25.43
C SER A 63 -21.45 -0.20 25.17
N MET A 64 -21.92 0.18 23.99
CA MET A 64 -23.31 -0.04 23.56
C MET A 64 -23.69 -1.52 23.48
N SER A 65 -22.74 -2.40 23.19
CA SER A 65 -22.95 -3.86 23.17
C SER A 65 -22.86 -4.49 24.57
N GLY A 66 -22.62 -3.70 25.63
CA GLY A 66 -22.49 -4.20 27.01
C GLY A 66 -21.15 -4.87 27.33
N TRP A 67 -20.16 -4.81 26.44
CA TRP A 67 -18.86 -5.46 26.66
C TRP A 67 -17.91 -4.54 27.43
N GLN A 68 -17.93 -4.60 28.76
CA GLN A 68 -17.09 -3.82 29.67
C GLN A 68 -16.07 -4.73 30.38
N PRO A 69 -14.85 -4.25 30.71
CA PRO A 69 -14.32 -2.89 30.55
C PRO A 69 -13.74 -2.61 29.16
N GLY A 70 -13.95 -1.38 28.68
CA GLY A 70 -13.37 -0.89 27.42
C GLY A 70 -11.92 -0.40 27.53
N LEU A 71 -11.26 -0.19 26.38
CA LEU A 71 -9.85 0.18 26.32
C LEU A 71 -9.62 1.61 26.84
N LEU A 72 -10.60 2.50 26.64
CA LEU A 72 -10.54 3.87 27.13
C LEU A 72 -10.70 3.92 28.64
N ALA A 73 -11.61 3.11 29.20
CA ALA A 73 -11.74 2.98 30.65
C ALA A 73 -10.44 2.50 31.32
N ILE A 74 -9.75 1.53 30.69
CA ILE A 74 -8.43 1.09 31.16
C ILE A 74 -7.44 2.25 31.06
N LEU A 75 -7.32 2.93 29.92
CA LEU A 75 -6.37 4.04 29.75
C LEU A 75 -6.64 5.19 30.73
N GLN A 76 -7.91 5.54 30.95
CA GLN A 76 -8.31 6.56 31.91
C GLN A 76 -7.90 6.17 33.33
N GLN A 77 -8.01 4.90 33.71
CA GLN A 77 -7.55 4.42 35.01
C GLN A 77 -6.04 4.64 35.24
N TRP A 78 -5.23 4.61 34.18
CA TRP A 78 -3.79 4.90 34.27
C TRP A 78 -3.48 6.39 34.47
N PHE A 79 -4.29 7.29 33.90
CA PHE A 79 -4.04 8.74 33.97
C PHE A 79 -4.82 9.45 35.09
N ASN A 80 -6.01 8.96 35.43
CA ASN A 80 -6.88 9.54 36.44
C ASN A 80 -7.74 8.43 37.10
N PRO A 81 -7.23 7.78 38.16
CA PRO A 81 -7.90 6.65 38.79
C PRO A 81 -9.26 7.00 39.41
N ASP A 82 -9.49 8.27 39.79
CA ASP A 82 -10.72 8.77 40.40
C ASP A 82 -11.66 9.46 39.39
N GLY A 83 -11.32 9.46 38.10
CA GLY A 83 -12.12 10.10 37.07
C GLY A 83 -13.47 9.42 36.87
N VAL A 84 -14.53 10.21 36.68
CA VAL A 84 -15.88 9.72 36.33
C VAL A 84 -15.77 8.84 35.08
N LYS A 85 -16.14 7.56 35.22
CA LYS A 85 -16.15 6.62 34.10
C LYS A 85 -17.29 7.02 33.16
N ALA A 86 -16.97 7.32 31.91
CA ALA A 86 -17.98 7.52 30.88
C ALA A 86 -18.73 6.19 30.66
N GLN A 87 -19.85 5.99 31.35
CA GLN A 87 -20.72 4.85 31.17
C GLN A 87 -21.68 5.17 30.03
N ILE A 88 -21.38 4.65 28.84
CA ILE A 88 -22.31 4.70 27.72
C ILE A 88 -23.35 3.60 27.99
N PRO A 89 -24.65 3.93 28.03
CA PRO A 89 -25.68 2.94 28.28
C PRO A 89 -25.73 1.93 27.13
N VAL A 90 -26.04 0.69 27.50
CA VAL A 90 -26.29 -0.40 26.55
C VAL A 90 -27.51 -0.03 25.70
N GLU A 91 -27.39 -0.23 24.39
CA GLU A 91 -28.43 0.15 23.45
C GLU A 91 -29.31 -1.09 23.14
N PRO A 92 -30.61 -1.11 23.49
CA PRO A 92 -31.45 -2.30 23.37
C PRO A 92 -31.83 -2.67 21.93
N SER A 93 -31.75 -1.70 21.03
CA SER A 93 -32.07 -1.83 19.61
C SER A 93 -31.10 -2.80 18.91
N LEU A 94 -29.83 -2.82 19.33
CA LEU A 94 -28.79 -3.73 18.85
C LEU A 94 -29.14 -5.20 19.08
N SER A 95 -29.91 -5.52 20.13
CA SER A 95 -30.35 -6.91 20.37
C SER A 95 -31.45 -7.37 19.42
N SER A 96 -32.21 -6.45 18.83
CA SER A 96 -33.37 -6.75 17.97
C SER A 96 -33.14 -6.54 16.48
N GLN A 97 -32.15 -5.73 16.10
CA GLN A 97 -31.88 -5.35 14.70
C GLN A 97 -30.79 -6.21 14.03
N GLY A 98 -30.77 -7.50 14.36
CA GLY A 98 -29.99 -8.53 13.68
C GLY A 98 -30.17 -8.60 12.16
N ALA A 99 -29.18 -9.17 11.48
CA ALA A 99 -29.27 -9.46 10.05
C ALA A 99 -28.72 -10.84 9.72
N LEU A 100 -29.29 -11.48 8.69
CA LEU A 100 -28.93 -12.81 8.19
C LEU A 100 -28.98 -13.92 9.26
N TRP A 101 -27.85 -14.30 9.85
CA TRP A 101 -27.71 -15.43 10.78
C TRP A 101 -27.38 -15.01 12.23
N PHE A 102 -27.21 -13.71 12.49
CA PHE A 102 -26.98 -13.14 13.81
C PHE A 102 -28.19 -12.24 14.18
N PRO A 103 -29.20 -12.77 14.86
CA PRO A 103 -30.40 -12.01 15.23
C PRO A 103 -30.12 -10.96 16.32
N ASP A 104 -29.09 -11.20 17.13
CA ASP A 104 -28.64 -10.30 18.19
C ASP A 104 -27.21 -9.82 17.89
N LEU A 105 -26.99 -8.51 17.80
CA LEU A 105 -25.65 -7.93 17.56
C LEU A 105 -24.81 -7.83 18.83
N MET A 106 -25.43 -7.89 20.01
CA MET A 106 -24.75 -7.82 21.30
C MET A 106 -24.17 -9.17 21.70
N ALA A 107 -24.81 -10.26 21.27
CA ALA A 107 -24.31 -11.62 21.45
C ALA A 107 -23.11 -11.92 20.53
N ALA A 108 -22.34 -12.95 20.90
CA ALA A 108 -21.32 -13.51 20.04
C ALA A 108 -21.96 -14.20 18.82
N ASP A 109 -21.21 -14.29 17.71
CA ASP A 109 -21.69 -14.96 16.50
C ASP A 109 -21.89 -16.47 16.75
N PRO A 110 -23.12 -16.99 16.70
CA PRO A 110 -23.40 -18.40 17.01
C PRO A 110 -22.70 -19.39 16.07
N LEU A 111 -22.42 -18.97 14.83
CA LEU A 111 -21.79 -19.81 13.82
C LEU A 111 -20.28 -19.55 13.67
N GLY A 112 -19.76 -18.49 14.30
CA GLY A 112 -18.36 -18.10 14.18
C GLY A 112 -17.91 -17.68 12.77
N VAL A 113 -18.84 -17.43 11.85
CA VAL A 113 -18.57 -17.00 10.47
C VAL A 113 -17.93 -15.61 10.44
N LEU A 114 -18.37 -14.68 11.30
CA LEU A 114 -17.87 -13.31 11.37
C LEU A 114 -16.39 -13.26 11.80
N PRO A 115 -15.97 -13.89 12.92
CA PRO A 115 -14.56 -13.97 13.31
C PRO A 115 -13.66 -14.56 12.22
N VAL A 116 -14.13 -15.61 11.54
CA VAL A 116 -13.41 -16.24 10.42
C VAL A 116 -13.30 -15.29 9.23
N ALA A 117 -14.40 -14.63 8.86
CA ALA A 117 -14.43 -13.68 7.75
C ALA A 117 -13.45 -12.52 7.97
N ILE A 118 -13.40 -11.97 9.19
CA ILE A 118 -12.46 -10.90 9.56
C ILE A 118 -11.01 -11.39 9.46
N SER A 119 -10.71 -12.59 9.96
CA SER A 119 -9.37 -13.17 9.87
C SER A 119 -8.89 -13.30 8.43
N VAL A 120 -9.73 -13.87 7.56
CA VAL A 120 -9.44 -14.02 6.12
C VAL A 120 -9.28 -12.66 5.45
N LEU A 121 -10.16 -11.70 5.77
CA LEU A 121 -10.13 -10.37 5.19
C LEU A 121 -8.88 -9.59 5.62
N MET A 122 -8.50 -9.66 6.89
CA MET A 122 -7.30 -9.02 7.43
C MET A 122 -6.02 -9.64 6.85
N PHE A 123 -5.98 -10.97 6.74
CA PHE A 123 -4.89 -11.68 6.08
C PHE A 123 -4.74 -11.22 4.62
N THR A 124 -5.86 -11.08 3.90
CA THR A 124 -5.90 -10.59 2.52
C THR A 124 -5.44 -9.13 2.44
N HIS A 125 -5.88 -8.28 3.35
CA HIS A 125 -5.51 -6.87 3.42
C HIS A 125 -3.99 -6.69 3.59
N ILE A 126 -3.38 -7.41 4.54
CA ILE A 126 -1.94 -7.36 4.80
C ILE A 126 -1.15 -7.91 3.61
N THR A 127 -1.57 -9.05 3.07
CA THR A 127 -0.87 -9.71 1.97
C THR A 127 -0.89 -8.86 0.69
N TRP A 128 -2.02 -8.26 0.35
CA TRP A 128 -2.17 -7.45 -0.87
C TRP A 128 -1.66 -6.01 -0.72
N GLY A 129 -1.63 -5.49 0.51
CA GLY A 129 -1.08 -4.18 0.81
C GLY A 129 0.45 -4.14 0.69
N SER A 130 1.12 -5.27 0.94
CA SER A 130 2.57 -5.32 1.06
C SER A 130 3.32 -5.20 -0.27
N LYS A 131 4.37 -4.38 -0.28
CA LYS A 131 5.41 -4.31 -1.33
C LYS A 131 6.66 -5.12 -0.97
N VAL A 132 6.60 -5.88 0.13
CA VAL A 132 7.75 -6.49 0.78
C VAL A 132 8.33 -7.62 -0.07
N SER A 133 9.66 -7.68 -0.03
CA SER A 133 10.53 -8.68 -0.64
C SER A 133 9.98 -10.10 -0.50
N LYS A 134 9.89 -10.80 -1.63
CA LYS A 134 9.45 -12.21 -1.64
C LYS A 134 10.42 -13.03 -0.80
N MET A 135 10.00 -14.19 -0.28
CA MET A 135 10.90 -15.08 0.49
C MET A 135 12.23 -15.37 -0.24
N LYS A 136 12.22 -15.33 -1.57
CA LYS A 136 13.40 -15.50 -2.45
C LYS A 136 14.45 -14.38 -2.32
N ASP A 137 14.06 -13.21 -1.82
CA ASP A 137 14.93 -12.05 -1.65
C ASP A 137 15.47 -11.93 -0.22
N LEU A 138 14.98 -12.75 0.72
CA LEU A 138 15.46 -12.77 2.11
C LEU A 138 16.96 -13.10 2.23
N PRO A 139 17.52 -14.10 1.50
CA PRO A 139 18.97 -14.35 1.53
C PRO A 139 19.79 -13.16 1.04
N LYS A 140 19.25 -12.39 0.08
CA LYS A 140 19.90 -11.17 -0.42
C LYS A 140 19.87 -10.05 0.62
N LEU A 141 18.76 -9.87 1.32
CA LEU A 141 18.65 -8.87 2.39
C LEU A 141 19.61 -9.15 3.55
N VAL A 142 19.77 -10.41 3.94
CA VAL A 142 20.71 -10.84 4.98
C VAL A 142 22.16 -10.66 4.50
N SER A 143 22.47 -11.08 3.27
CA SER A 143 23.80 -10.87 2.67
C SER A 143 24.17 -9.38 2.53
N GLN A 144 23.19 -8.51 2.33
CA GLN A 144 23.38 -7.06 2.27
C GLN A 144 23.40 -6.37 3.64
N GLY A 145 23.15 -7.09 4.74
CA GLY A 145 23.07 -6.51 6.08
C GLY A 145 21.93 -5.49 6.24
N ASN A 146 20.88 -5.56 5.42
CA ASN A 146 19.78 -4.59 5.44
C ASN A 146 18.78 -4.93 6.55
N LEU A 147 19.11 -4.53 7.79
CA LEU A 147 18.31 -4.74 8.99
C LEU A 147 16.88 -4.20 8.87
N GLN A 148 16.70 -3.05 8.21
CA GLN A 148 15.38 -2.44 8.04
C GLN A 148 14.45 -3.29 7.14
N GLY A 149 14.99 -3.84 6.05
CA GLY A 149 14.24 -4.74 5.16
C GLY A 149 13.85 -6.05 5.85
N ILE A 150 14.76 -6.60 6.66
CA ILE A 150 14.51 -7.81 7.46
C ILE A 150 13.44 -7.54 8.52
N PHE A 151 13.55 -6.41 9.24
CA PHE A 151 12.57 -6.02 10.26
C PHE A 151 11.19 -5.78 9.66
N SER A 152 11.09 -5.08 8.52
CA SER A 152 9.82 -4.88 7.82
C SER A 152 9.19 -6.21 7.36
N TRP A 153 10.01 -7.15 6.89
CA TRP A 153 9.54 -8.49 6.52
C TRP A 153 9.07 -9.30 7.73
N ALA A 154 9.82 -9.28 8.83
CA ALA A 154 9.49 -9.99 10.06
C ALA A 154 8.19 -9.45 10.67
N ILE A 155 8.06 -8.13 10.77
CA ILE A 155 6.83 -7.46 11.21
C ILE A 155 5.64 -7.92 10.37
N GLN A 156 5.78 -7.95 9.05
CA GLN A 156 4.68 -8.38 8.19
C GLN A 156 4.29 -9.84 8.45
N ARG A 157 5.26 -10.74 8.64
CA ARG A 157 4.98 -12.14 8.98
C ARG A 157 4.28 -12.29 10.32
N ILE A 158 4.70 -11.50 11.31
CA ILE A 158 4.04 -11.46 12.62
C ILE A 158 2.60 -10.98 12.44
N PHE A 159 2.35 -9.89 11.72
CA PHE A 159 0.98 -9.41 11.47
C PHE A 159 0.10 -10.41 10.70
N GLN A 160 0.67 -11.14 9.73
CA GLN A 160 -0.04 -12.22 9.03
C GLN A 160 -0.38 -13.41 9.94
N ALA A 161 0.55 -13.79 10.83
CA ALA A 161 0.29 -14.81 11.83
C ALA A 161 -0.79 -14.34 12.81
N MET A 162 -0.66 -13.10 13.31
CA MET A 162 -1.65 -12.48 14.19
C MET A 162 -3.04 -12.43 13.54
N SER A 163 -3.15 -12.16 12.24
CA SER A 163 -4.46 -12.14 11.57
C SER A 163 -5.16 -13.49 11.60
N ILE A 164 -4.41 -14.61 11.58
CA ILE A 164 -4.98 -15.95 11.71
C ILE A 164 -5.42 -16.20 13.17
N TRP A 165 -4.65 -15.70 14.15
CA TRP A 165 -4.99 -15.79 15.57
C TRP A 165 -6.20 -14.96 15.99
N ILE A 166 -6.62 -13.95 15.21
CA ILE A 166 -7.81 -13.14 15.51
C ILE A 166 -9.06 -14.02 15.62
N ALA A 167 -9.29 -14.95 14.68
CA ALA A 167 -10.48 -15.80 14.69
C ALA A 167 -10.67 -16.60 16.01
N PRO A 168 -9.70 -17.41 16.47
CA PRO A 168 -9.85 -18.13 17.73
C PRO A 168 -9.92 -17.21 18.95
N THR A 169 -9.24 -16.06 18.95
CA THR A 169 -9.34 -15.11 20.08
C THR A 169 -10.73 -14.48 20.20
N LEU A 170 -11.38 -14.15 19.09
CA LEU A 170 -12.73 -13.59 19.08
C LEU A 170 -13.78 -14.62 19.51
N LEU A 171 -13.59 -15.89 19.09
CA LEU A 171 -14.45 -16.99 19.52
C LEU A 171 -14.29 -17.27 21.02
N TYR A 172 -13.05 -17.34 21.52
CA TYR A 172 -12.81 -17.60 22.95
C TYR A 172 -13.28 -16.47 23.86
N SER A 173 -13.22 -15.23 23.38
CA SER A 173 -13.61 -14.05 24.17
C SER A 173 -15.09 -13.69 24.05
N GLU A 174 -15.87 -14.48 23.30
CA GLU A 174 -17.29 -14.25 23.02
C GLU A 174 -17.57 -12.80 22.60
N ALA A 175 -16.77 -12.30 21.65
CA ALA A 175 -16.82 -10.91 21.24
C ALA A 175 -18.17 -10.58 20.55
N PRO A 176 -18.79 -9.41 20.84
CA PRO A 176 -20.05 -9.01 20.23
C PRO A 176 -19.98 -8.98 18.71
N ALA A 177 -21.04 -9.47 18.04
CA ALA A 177 -21.15 -9.46 16.59
C ALA A 177 -21.09 -8.03 16.01
N ALA A 178 -21.62 -7.02 16.73
CA ALA A 178 -21.52 -5.60 16.36
C ALA A 178 -20.07 -5.16 16.09
N LEU A 179 -19.14 -5.55 16.97
CA LEU A 179 -17.74 -5.19 16.85
C LEU A 179 -17.09 -5.86 15.64
N SER A 180 -17.47 -7.11 15.41
CA SER A 180 -17.00 -7.90 14.27
C SER A 180 -17.44 -7.27 12.94
N ILE A 181 -18.70 -6.83 12.82
CA ILE A 181 -19.22 -6.16 11.62
C ILE A 181 -18.52 -4.83 11.38
N TYR A 182 -18.29 -4.04 12.44
CA TYR A 182 -17.53 -2.80 12.35
C TYR A 182 -16.11 -3.06 11.82
N TRP A 183 -15.42 -4.08 12.34
CA TRP A 183 -14.07 -4.38 11.90
C TRP A 183 -14.01 -4.92 10.47
N LEU A 184 -14.99 -5.73 10.09
CA LEU A 184 -15.13 -6.25 8.73
C LEU A 184 -15.38 -5.12 7.74
N SER A 185 -16.36 -4.25 8.00
CA SER A 185 -16.71 -3.14 7.13
C SER A 185 -15.56 -2.14 6.96
N THR A 186 -14.89 -1.75 8.04
CA THR A 186 -13.72 -0.85 7.98
C THR A 186 -12.56 -1.46 7.19
N THR A 187 -12.29 -2.76 7.33
CA THR A 187 -11.26 -3.46 6.56
C THR A 187 -11.64 -3.56 5.07
N CYS A 188 -12.91 -3.83 4.76
CA CYS A 188 -13.42 -3.80 3.39
C CYS A 188 -13.20 -2.43 2.73
N VAL A 189 -13.56 -1.34 3.42
CA VAL A 189 -13.35 0.03 2.95
C VAL A 189 -11.86 0.30 2.74
N ALA A 190 -10.98 -0.11 3.66
CA ALA A 190 -9.54 0.06 3.52
C ALA A 190 -8.96 -0.67 2.31
N ILE A 191 -9.42 -1.89 2.02
CA ILE A 191 -9.02 -2.64 0.83
C ILE A 191 -9.47 -1.91 -0.44
N VAL A 192 -10.74 -1.51 -0.50
CA VAL A 192 -11.31 -0.79 -1.65
C VAL A 192 -10.55 0.52 -1.88
N GLN A 193 -10.34 1.31 -0.83
CA GLN A 193 -9.58 2.55 -0.89
C GLN A 193 -8.17 2.31 -1.44
N SER A 194 -7.48 1.28 -0.94
CA SER A 194 -6.13 0.93 -1.40
C SER A 194 -6.10 0.52 -2.88
N ARG A 195 -7.15 -0.16 -3.37
CA ARG A 195 -7.27 -0.55 -4.79
C ARG A 195 -7.58 0.64 -5.67
N LEU A 196 -8.52 1.49 -5.26
CA LEU A 196 -8.86 2.71 -5.98
C LEU A 196 -7.66 3.64 -6.07
N LEU A 197 -6.92 3.83 -4.97
CA LEU A 197 -5.73 4.67 -4.96
C LEU A 197 -4.64 4.16 -5.90
N LYS A 198 -4.38 2.84 -5.92
CA LYS A 198 -3.43 2.24 -6.87
C LYS A 198 -3.87 2.40 -8.33
N LYS A 199 -5.18 2.41 -8.60
CA LYS A 199 -5.75 2.59 -9.94
C LYS A 199 -5.67 4.04 -10.41
N TYR A 200 -5.99 5.00 -9.55
CA TYR A 200 -6.03 6.43 -9.91
C TYR A 200 -4.69 7.15 -9.75
N MET A 201 -3.80 6.66 -8.88
CA MET A 201 -2.49 7.24 -8.63
C MET A 201 -1.38 6.18 -8.76
N PRO A 202 -1.06 5.74 -9.99
CA PRO A 202 0.03 4.79 -10.21
C PRO A 202 1.36 5.41 -9.79
N THR A 203 2.14 4.69 -8.99
CA THR A 203 3.48 5.15 -8.61
C THR A 203 4.38 5.17 -9.85
N PRO A 204 5.13 6.26 -10.11
CA PRO A 204 6.06 6.31 -11.22
C PRO A 204 7.08 5.16 -11.13
N ASN A 205 7.43 4.58 -12.27
CA ASN A 205 8.40 3.48 -12.34
C ASN A 205 9.75 3.98 -11.84
N VAL A 206 10.20 3.46 -10.70
CA VAL A 206 11.58 3.67 -10.26
C VAL A 206 12.52 3.01 -11.27
N PRO A 207 13.56 3.72 -11.76
CA PRO A 207 14.51 3.13 -12.68
C PRO A 207 15.17 1.93 -12.00
N LYS A 208 14.99 0.74 -12.59
CA LYS A 208 15.65 -0.48 -12.11
C LYS A 208 17.13 -0.40 -12.43
N ALA A 209 17.99 -0.90 -11.55
CA ALA A 209 19.43 -0.97 -11.81
C ALA A 209 19.68 -1.65 -13.16
N CYS A 210 20.49 -1.01 -14.02
CA CYS A 210 20.87 -1.59 -15.31
C CYS A 210 21.54 -2.95 -15.09
N VAL A 211 20.91 -4.01 -15.60
CA VAL A 211 21.54 -5.32 -15.64
C VAL A 211 22.61 -5.26 -16.74
N LYS A 212 23.88 -5.30 -16.35
CA LYS A 212 24.98 -5.38 -17.31
C LYS A 212 24.87 -6.71 -18.05
N ARG A 213 24.42 -6.69 -19.30
CA ARG A 213 24.55 -7.84 -20.19
C ARG A 213 26.01 -7.95 -20.57
N THR A 214 26.71 -8.92 -19.99
CA THR A 214 28.05 -9.30 -20.46
C THR A 214 27.85 -9.98 -21.80
N ILE A 215 28.08 -9.24 -22.89
CA ILE A 215 28.21 -9.85 -24.22
C ILE A 215 29.56 -10.55 -24.20
N VAL A 216 29.56 -11.87 -24.08
CA VAL A 216 30.77 -12.67 -24.28
C VAL A 216 31.03 -12.64 -25.78
N SER A 217 31.99 -11.81 -26.20
CA SER A 217 32.56 -11.93 -27.54
C SER A 217 33.34 -13.24 -27.57
N ILE A 218 32.77 -14.27 -28.22
CA ILE A 218 33.51 -15.48 -28.56
C ILE A 218 34.47 -15.05 -29.67
N ALA A 219 35.66 -14.64 -29.28
CA ALA A 219 36.77 -14.41 -30.20
C ALA A 219 37.26 -15.78 -30.70
N THR A 220 36.66 -16.29 -31.77
CA THR A 220 37.41 -17.08 -32.75
C THR A 220 38.42 -16.13 -33.39
N GLY A 221 39.70 -16.44 -33.21
CA GLY A 221 40.82 -15.57 -33.54
C GLY A 221 40.72 -14.96 -34.93
N SER A 222 40.49 -13.66 -34.97
CA SER A 222 41.06 -12.76 -35.97
C SER A 222 40.95 -11.34 -35.43
N THR A 223 42.08 -10.66 -35.39
CA THR A 223 42.22 -9.25 -35.04
C THR A 223 41.44 -8.42 -36.05
N ILE A 224 40.38 -7.73 -35.61
CA ILE A 224 39.78 -6.63 -36.35
C ILE A 224 39.79 -5.39 -35.43
N PRO A 225 40.40 -4.26 -35.84
CA PRO A 225 40.34 -3.03 -35.07
C PRO A 225 38.92 -2.46 -35.17
N VAL A 226 38.21 -2.38 -34.04
CA VAL A 226 36.89 -1.74 -33.99
C VAL A 226 37.11 -0.24 -33.78
N THR A 227 37.16 0.50 -34.90
CA THR A 227 37.06 1.96 -34.90
C THR A 227 35.67 2.35 -34.38
N PHE A 228 35.64 3.09 -33.27
CA PHE A 228 34.42 3.65 -32.70
C PHE A 228 33.96 4.84 -33.56
N THR A 229 33.17 4.59 -34.61
CA THR A 229 32.46 5.65 -35.33
C THR A 229 31.16 5.95 -34.59
N SER A 230 31.15 7.10 -33.90
CA SER A 230 29.92 7.75 -33.47
C SER A 230 29.14 8.19 -34.71
N ALA A 231 28.03 7.52 -35.02
CA ALA A 231 27.06 8.00 -35.99
C ALA A 231 25.74 8.29 -35.27
N PHE A 232 25.59 9.54 -34.84
CA PHE A 232 24.28 10.19 -34.75
C PHE A 232 23.79 10.40 -36.18
N HIS A 233 22.75 9.67 -36.61
CA HIS A 233 21.85 10.19 -37.65
C HIS A 233 20.47 9.55 -37.52
N GLY A 234 19.46 10.41 -37.51
CA GLY A 234 18.05 10.07 -37.40
C GLY A 234 17.42 9.67 -38.73
N ASP A 235 16.10 9.55 -38.64
CA ASP A 235 15.12 9.34 -39.71
C ASP A 235 15.17 7.93 -40.31
N GLY A 236 14.12 7.11 -40.31
CA GLY A 236 12.69 7.38 -40.37
C GLY A 236 12.12 6.38 -41.39
N ILE A 237 10.82 6.08 -41.27
CA ILE A 237 10.00 5.25 -42.19
C ILE A 237 10.12 3.73 -41.93
N LEU A 238 9.08 2.90 -41.93
CA LEU A 238 7.62 2.96 -41.71
C LEU A 238 7.21 1.47 -41.84
N PHE A 239 6.28 1.01 -41.00
CA PHE A 239 5.68 -0.34 -41.02
C PHE A 239 5.08 -0.74 -42.38
N PRO A 240 4.96 -2.05 -42.69
CA PRO A 240 3.74 -2.82 -42.35
C PRO A 240 4.07 -4.23 -41.77
N LEU A 241 3.44 -4.70 -40.70
CA LEU A 241 2.06 -5.20 -40.51
C LEU A 241 2.02 -6.76 -40.56
N HIS A 242 1.30 -7.36 -39.59
CA HIS A 242 0.94 -8.78 -39.40
C HIS A 242 2.02 -9.74 -38.84
N SER A 243 1.87 -10.48 -37.74
CA SER A 243 0.76 -10.80 -36.81
C SER A 243 1.36 -11.04 -35.41
N ALA A 244 0.96 -10.28 -34.38
CA ALA A 244 -0.20 -10.51 -33.51
C ALA A 244 0.01 -11.64 -32.47
N VAL A 245 0.54 -11.19 -31.33
CA VAL A 245 0.48 -11.82 -30.01
C VAL A 245 -0.98 -11.88 -29.56
N GLU A 246 -1.47 -13.08 -29.27
CA GLU A 246 -2.74 -13.29 -28.60
C GLU A 246 -2.63 -13.13 -27.09
N GLY A 247 -3.45 -12.22 -26.60
CA GLY A 247 -4.21 -12.28 -25.35
C GLY A 247 -5.23 -11.14 -25.41
N PRO A 248 -6.13 -10.98 -24.42
CA PRO A 248 -6.92 -11.94 -23.65
C PRO A 248 -8.42 -11.53 -23.66
N ARG A 249 -9.38 -12.39 -23.22
CA ARG A 249 -10.70 -11.95 -22.66
C ARG A 249 -11.62 -13.12 -22.23
N GLY A 250 -12.41 -12.85 -21.18
CA GLY A 250 -13.53 -13.65 -20.66
C GLY A 250 -13.16 -14.36 -19.36
N VAL A 251 -13.73 -14.09 -18.18
CA VAL A 251 -15.17 -13.98 -17.89
C VAL A 251 -15.41 -12.99 -16.74
N PHE A 252 -16.23 -11.97 -17.01
CA PHE A 252 -17.00 -11.21 -16.01
C PHE A 252 -18.40 -10.98 -16.62
N GLY A 253 -19.42 -11.40 -15.87
CA GLY A 253 -20.86 -11.25 -16.09
C GLY A 253 -21.52 -12.13 -15.01
N LEU A 254 -22.52 -11.76 -14.23
CA LEU A 254 -23.57 -10.73 -14.22
C LEU A 254 -23.47 -9.95 -12.88
N PHE A 255 -23.97 -8.73 -12.67
CA PHE A 255 -25.33 -8.25 -12.86
C PHE A 255 -25.36 -6.73 -13.11
N ALA A 256 -26.29 -6.33 -13.97
CA ALA A 256 -26.60 -4.97 -14.36
C ALA A 256 -27.80 -4.42 -13.56
N GLY A 257 -27.88 -3.08 -13.51
CA GLY A 257 -29.17 -2.37 -13.49
C GLY A 257 -29.41 -1.42 -12.31
N LEU A 258 -29.13 -0.12 -12.48
CA LEU A 258 -30.20 0.86 -12.70
C LEU A 258 -29.63 2.21 -13.17
N SER A 259 -30.49 2.94 -13.87
CA SER A 259 -30.25 4.02 -14.82
C SER A 259 -30.51 5.41 -14.22
N LEU A 260 -29.88 6.44 -14.81
CA LEU A 260 -30.40 7.78 -15.20
C LEU A 260 -29.29 8.85 -15.05
N HIS A 261 -28.67 9.39 -16.12
CA HIS A 261 -29.15 10.33 -17.14
C HIS A 261 -29.15 11.81 -16.72
N GLN A 262 -28.05 12.54 -17.06
CA GLN A 262 -28.06 13.97 -17.44
C GLN A 262 -26.66 14.35 -17.97
N LYS A 263 -26.45 14.44 -19.30
CA LYS A 263 -26.54 15.62 -20.19
C LYS A 263 -25.41 16.66 -20.01
N THR A 264 -24.43 16.58 -20.91
CA THR A 264 -23.45 17.60 -21.40
C THR A 264 -24.11 18.92 -21.83
N PRO A 265 -23.40 20.05 -22.16
CA PRO A 265 -22.05 20.11 -22.74
C PRO A 265 -21.11 21.32 -22.42
N ARG A 266 -19.84 21.11 -22.84
CA ARG A 266 -18.83 22.02 -23.39
C ARG A 266 -19.16 23.53 -23.46
N SER A 267 -18.17 24.35 -23.07
CA SER A 267 -17.86 25.59 -23.78
C SER A 267 -16.35 25.69 -24.00
N ALA A 268 -15.99 25.75 -25.27
CA ALA A 268 -14.66 26.04 -25.76
C ALA A 268 -14.48 27.57 -25.82
N ARG A 269 -13.29 28.06 -25.48
CA ARG A 269 -12.81 29.34 -26.00
C ARG A 269 -11.34 29.21 -26.39
N GLN A 270 -11.19 29.03 -27.69
CA GLN A 270 -10.01 29.18 -28.56
C GLN A 270 -9.69 30.69 -28.64
N LEU A 271 -8.44 31.18 -28.60
CA LEU A 271 -7.61 31.64 -29.74
C LEU A 271 -6.51 32.57 -29.14
N THR A 272 -5.21 32.25 -29.22
CA THR A 272 -4.19 32.72 -30.19
C THR A 272 -3.84 34.22 -30.21
N GLY A 273 -2.55 34.51 -30.02
CA GLY A 273 -1.78 35.72 -30.40
C GLY A 273 -0.37 35.59 -29.81
N TYR A 274 0.71 35.20 -30.52
CA TYR A 274 1.48 35.92 -31.56
C TYR A 274 1.95 37.29 -31.06
N ARG A 275 3.20 37.77 -31.12
CA ARG A 275 4.59 37.34 -31.43
C ARG A 275 5.44 38.62 -31.28
N SER A 276 6.70 38.53 -30.83
CA SER A 276 7.76 39.57 -30.89
C SER A 276 7.52 40.88 -30.14
N GLY A 277 8.49 41.60 -29.58
CA GLY A 277 9.95 41.52 -29.61
C GLY A 277 10.51 42.92 -29.32
N ILE A 278 11.69 42.96 -28.70
CA ILE A 278 12.73 44.00 -28.84
C ILE A 278 12.35 45.45 -28.46
N ALA A 279 12.73 45.86 -27.26
CA ALA A 279 13.64 46.97 -26.96
C ALA A 279 13.90 47.01 -25.45
#